data_AF-A0A8J5HCR4-F1
#
_entry.id   AF-A0A8J5HCR4-F1
#
_cell.length_a   1.000
_cell.length_b   1.000
_cell.length_c   1.000
_cell.angle_alpha   90.00
_cell.angle_beta   90.00
_cell.angle_gamma   90.00
#
_symmetry.space_group_name_H-M   'P 1'
#
loop_
_entity.id
_entity.type
_entity.pdbx_description
1 polymer ?
#
loop_
_entity_poly.entity_id
_entity_poly.type
_entity_poly.pdbx_seq_one_letter_code
_entity_poly.pdbx_strand_id
1 'polypeptide(L)'
;MLCPSRQRARFELRRLPFLADQRATLVNVKLKWVKDRPLDSVVASERHLRPVLHLVHLLSYHPRGRVPSFNLLKRCRQFGLPHRHGDIVAFMRRYPTIFRESPDPGAGAPCFSLSEDAIRLREQEVEALADAETDLVDRLRRLLMLTADRSLPLPTVDQLQWDMGLPSDYHLTLIPRHPEAFSIVRLPGDERLWLRLVCWDPRLAVSELEKKSVASETETEGKGLAFPVKFTKGFGLRKKCMEWLREWQTLPYTSPYADASHLDPRTDESEKRNVGVFHELLHLTIAKKTERRNVSNLRKPLSLPQKFTKAFGRHPGIFYLSEKLATQTVVLREAYDGRKLLITHPLQEIRRKYVGLLRAARSQWTGRSSTKVDEQATLYSKAVDLADASESSSSDDERGDVYASS
;
A
#
# COMPACT_ATOMS: atom_id res chain seq x y z
N MET A 1 -3.73 29.57 75.59
CA MET A 1 -2.99 28.36 75.21
C MET A 1 -3.03 28.20 73.68
N LEU A 2 -1.84 28.10 73.08
CA LEU A 2 -1.48 27.34 71.87
C LEU A 2 -1.97 27.80 70.46
N CYS A 3 -0.99 28.44 69.79
CA CYS A 3 -0.51 28.28 68.39
C CYS A 3 -1.43 28.40 67.16
N PRO A 4 -1.01 29.20 66.14
CA PRO A 4 -1.57 29.16 64.79
C PRO A 4 -0.83 28.13 63.91
N SER A 5 -1.56 27.19 63.32
CA SER A 5 -1.02 26.22 62.36
C SER A 5 -1.04 26.79 60.93
N ARG A 6 0.16 27.10 60.43
CA ARG A 6 0.47 27.21 58.99
C ARG A 6 0.11 25.91 58.28
N GLN A 7 -0.71 25.96 57.23
CA GLN A 7 -0.68 24.94 56.19
C GLN A 7 -0.58 25.59 54.81
N ARG A 8 0.42 25.07 54.08
CA ARG A 8 1.00 25.55 52.84
C ARG A 8 -0.02 25.50 51.71
N ALA A 9 -0.20 26.61 51.01
CA ALA A 9 -0.77 26.61 49.68
C ALA A 9 0.11 25.72 48.78
N ARG A 10 -0.46 24.63 48.28
CA ARG A 10 0.13 23.86 47.17
C ARG A 10 0.07 24.78 45.95
N PHE A 11 1.23 25.29 45.54
CA PHE A 11 1.39 25.83 44.20
C PHE A 11 1.25 24.66 43.22
N GLU A 12 0.04 24.43 42.72
CA GLU A 12 -0.10 23.77 41.43
C GLU A 12 0.53 24.69 40.39
N LEU A 13 1.71 24.30 39.92
CA LEU A 13 2.29 24.84 38.70
C LEU A 13 1.32 24.50 37.56
N ARG A 14 0.34 25.37 37.33
CA ARG A 14 -0.39 25.47 36.06
C ARG A 14 0.66 25.61 34.98
N ARG A 15 0.95 24.51 34.28
CA ARG A 15 1.69 24.58 33.01
C ARG A 15 0.87 25.46 32.09
N LEU A 16 1.39 26.66 31.81
CA LEU A 16 0.81 27.58 30.86
C LEU A 16 0.73 26.86 29.49
N PRO A 17 -0.41 26.91 28.80
CA PRO A 17 -0.64 26.17 27.54
C PRO A 17 0.19 26.68 26.34
N PHE A 18 1.17 27.56 26.56
CA PHE A 18 1.98 28.19 25.52
C PHE A 18 3.49 27.88 25.59
N LEU A 19 3.93 27.03 26.52
CA LEU A 19 5.33 26.56 26.61
C LEU A 19 5.47 25.11 26.12
N ALA A 20 4.91 24.81 24.95
CA ALA A 20 5.44 23.70 24.16
C ALA A 20 6.76 24.20 23.55
N ASP A 21 7.85 24.02 24.29
CA ASP A 21 9.20 24.22 23.76
C ASP A 21 9.29 23.45 22.44
N GLN A 22 9.42 24.18 21.34
CA GLN A 22 9.72 23.62 20.03
C GLN A 22 11.17 23.10 20.09
N ARG A 23 11.35 21.90 20.65
CA ARG A 23 12.67 21.31 20.91
C ARG A 23 13.45 20.97 19.65
N ALA A 24 12.75 20.81 18.53
CA ALA A 24 13.36 20.70 17.22
C ALA A 24 12.72 21.74 16.31
N THR A 25 13.54 22.66 15.81
CA THR A 25 13.10 23.56 14.75
C THR A 25 12.69 22.68 13.56
N LEU A 26 11.61 23.05 12.87
CA LEU A 26 11.32 22.59 11.51
C LEU A 26 12.44 23.08 10.57
N VAL A 27 13.67 22.65 10.81
CA VAL A 27 14.74 22.77 9.84
C VAL A 27 14.23 21.91 8.70
N ASN A 28 13.93 22.55 7.57
CA ASN A 28 13.62 21.86 6.32
C ASN A 28 14.87 21.12 5.83
N VAL A 29 15.33 20.14 6.61
CA VAL A 29 16.39 19.20 6.25
C VAL A 29 15.78 18.32 5.17
N LYS A 30 15.94 18.77 3.92
CA LYS A 30 15.57 17.97 2.77
C LYS A 30 16.67 16.95 2.54
N LEU A 31 16.43 15.72 3.00
CA LEU A 31 17.23 14.59 2.54
C LEU A 31 17.01 14.43 1.04
N LYS A 32 18.09 14.31 0.28
CA LYS A 32 18.03 14.13 -1.16
C LYS A 32 17.36 12.80 -1.46
N TRP A 33 16.29 12.80 -2.25
CA TRP A 33 15.75 11.55 -2.77
C TRP A 33 16.78 10.92 -3.72
N VAL A 34 17.07 9.63 -3.51
CA VAL A 34 17.98 8.86 -4.36
C VAL A 34 17.25 7.65 -4.89
N LYS A 35 17.43 7.44 -6.20
CA LYS A 35 16.83 6.34 -6.94
C LYS A 35 17.37 4.99 -6.44
N ASP A 36 16.45 4.08 -6.14
CA ASP A 36 16.74 2.72 -5.71
C ASP A 36 16.33 1.74 -6.82
N ARG A 37 17.31 1.36 -7.66
CA ARG A 37 17.05 0.48 -8.82
C ARG A 37 16.46 -0.89 -8.41
N PRO A 38 16.94 -1.56 -7.34
CA PRO A 38 16.28 -2.76 -6.83
C PRO A 38 14.79 -2.58 -6.52
N LEU A 39 14.41 -1.57 -5.73
CA LEU A 39 13.02 -1.34 -5.35
C LEU A 39 12.15 -0.92 -6.55
N ASP A 40 12.69 -0.08 -7.44
CA ASP A 40 12.04 0.25 -8.71
C ASP A 40 11.75 -1.00 -9.55
N SER A 41 12.66 -1.98 -9.57
CA SER A 41 12.47 -3.24 -10.28
C SER A 41 11.38 -4.10 -9.64
N VAL A 42 11.20 -4.04 -8.33
CA VAL A 42 10.12 -4.76 -7.63
C VAL A 42 8.77 -4.20 -8.09
N VAL A 43 8.59 -2.87 -8.00
CA VAL A 43 7.37 -2.20 -8.44
C VAL A 43 7.10 -2.43 -9.93
N ALA A 44 8.11 -2.26 -10.79
CA ALA A 44 7.96 -2.45 -12.23
C ALA A 44 7.62 -3.90 -12.63
N SER A 45 8.02 -4.89 -11.82
CA SER A 45 7.77 -6.30 -12.14
C SER A 45 6.29 -6.71 -12.04
N GLU A 46 5.47 -5.93 -11.34
CA GLU A 46 4.06 -6.20 -11.13
C GLU A 46 3.14 -5.55 -12.17
N ARG A 47 3.69 -4.88 -13.20
CA ARG A 47 2.94 -4.11 -14.23
C ARG A 47 1.69 -4.83 -14.76
N HIS A 48 1.85 -6.11 -15.12
CA HIS A 48 0.77 -6.90 -15.72
C HIS A 48 0.21 -7.96 -14.77
N LEU A 49 0.67 -7.99 -13.51
CA LEU A 49 0.31 -9.04 -12.57
C LEU A 49 -1.16 -8.96 -12.16
N ARG A 50 -1.63 -7.77 -11.74
CA ARG A 50 -3.05 -7.54 -11.38
C ARG A 50 -4.00 -7.92 -12.53
N PRO A 51 -3.82 -7.40 -13.77
CA PRO A 51 -4.60 -7.81 -14.94
C PRO A 51 -4.62 -9.32 -15.19
N VAL A 52 -3.45 -9.98 -15.10
CA VAL A 52 -3.32 -11.41 -15.36
C VAL A 52 -4.05 -12.23 -14.31
N LEU A 53 -3.87 -11.93 -13.02
CA LEU A 53 -4.56 -12.66 -11.95
C LEU A 53 -6.07 -12.50 -12.05
N HIS A 54 -6.55 -11.32 -12.41
CA HIS A 54 -7.97 -11.13 -12.65
C HIS A 54 -8.50 -12.06 -13.76
N LEU A 55 -7.81 -12.13 -14.90
CA LEU A 55 -8.16 -13.07 -15.98
C LEU A 55 -8.07 -14.53 -15.52
N VAL A 56 -7.07 -14.88 -14.71
CA VAL A 56 -6.92 -16.22 -14.14
C VAL A 56 -8.13 -16.56 -13.25
N HIS A 57 -8.52 -15.65 -12.37
CA HIS A 57 -9.70 -15.84 -11.50
C HIS A 57 -10.97 -16.02 -12.34
N LEU A 58 -11.20 -15.15 -13.33
CA LEU A 58 -12.35 -15.25 -14.24
C LEU A 58 -12.42 -16.59 -14.98
N LEU A 59 -11.28 -17.08 -15.49
CA LEU A 59 -11.20 -18.37 -16.18
C LEU A 59 -11.42 -19.54 -15.22
N SER A 60 -10.90 -19.45 -13.99
CA SER A 60 -11.02 -20.50 -12.98
C SER A 60 -12.46 -20.73 -12.51
N TYR A 61 -13.29 -19.68 -12.46
CA TYR A 61 -14.71 -19.79 -12.08
C TYR A 61 -15.60 -20.37 -13.18
N HIS A 62 -15.09 -20.55 -14.40
CA HIS A 62 -15.93 -21.00 -15.50
C HIS A 62 -16.05 -22.52 -15.53
N PRO A 63 -17.27 -23.09 -15.46
CA PRO A 63 -17.49 -24.53 -15.27
C PRO A 63 -16.97 -25.41 -16.42
N ARG A 64 -16.77 -24.83 -17.61
CA ARG A 64 -16.23 -25.54 -18.78
C ARG A 64 -14.70 -25.48 -18.91
N GLY A 65 -13.99 -24.78 -18.02
CA GLY A 65 -12.53 -24.58 -18.10
C GLY A 65 -12.03 -23.85 -19.37
N ARG A 66 -12.93 -23.45 -20.25
CA ARG A 66 -12.70 -22.73 -21.50
C ARG A 66 -13.71 -21.61 -21.61
N VAL A 67 -13.23 -20.42 -21.97
CA VAL A 67 -14.07 -19.23 -22.10
C VAL A 67 -13.87 -18.59 -23.47
N PRO A 68 -14.95 -18.40 -24.25
CA PRO A 68 -14.90 -17.59 -25.45
C PRO A 68 -14.46 -16.15 -25.12
N SER A 69 -13.53 -15.62 -25.89
CA SER A 69 -12.96 -14.27 -25.68
C SER A 69 -14.01 -13.15 -25.56
N PHE A 70 -15.17 -13.27 -26.22
CA PHE A 70 -16.26 -12.29 -26.11
C PHE A 70 -16.91 -12.23 -24.71
N ASN A 71 -16.98 -13.36 -24.00
CA ASN A 71 -17.53 -13.40 -22.63
C ASN A 71 -16.57 -12.77 -21.62
N LEU A 72 -15.27 -12.80 -21.90
CA LEU A 72 -14.26 -12.12 -21.07
C LEU A 72 -14.43 -10.60 -21.14
N LEU A 73 -14.74 -10.05 -22.31
CA LEU A 73 -14.89 -8.60 -22.51
C LEU A 73 -15.96 -7.97 -21.61
N LYS A 74 -17.10 -8.64 -21.42
CA LYS A 74 -18.19 -8.13 -20.55
C LYS A 74 -17.75 -7.97 -19.09
N ARG A 75 -16.83 -8.81 -18.62
CA ARG A 75 -16.32 -8.82 -17.23
C ARG A 75 -15.04 -7.99 -17.05
N CYS A 76 -14.27 -7.76 -18.12
CA CYS A 76 -13.01 -7.00 -18.08
C CYS A 76 -13.20 -5.48 -17.99
N ARG A 77 -14.40 -4.93 -18.27
CA ARG A 77 -14.67 -3.48 -18.23
C ARG A 77 -14.46 -2.82 -16.87
N GLN A 78 -14.40 -3.60 -15.79
CA GLN A 78 -14.31 -3.11 -14.42
C GLN A 78 -12.87 -2.97 -13.89
N PHE A 79 -11.84 -3.40 -14.63
CA PHE A 79 -10.50 -3.66 -14.03
C PHE A 79 -9.30 -3.06 -14.80
N GLY A 80 -9.50 -1.98 -15.55
CA GLY A 80 -8.40 -1.30 -16.27
C GLY A 80 -7.71 -2.20 -17.32
N LEU A 81 -8.39 -3.26 -17.75
CA LEU A 81 -7.99 -4.08 -18.89
C LEU A 81 -8.34 -3.36 -20.19
N PRO A 82 -7.65 -3.67 -21.30
CA PRO A 82 -7.96 -3.09 -22.59
C PRO A 82 -9.46 -3.16 -22.93
N HIS A 83 -10.04 -2.02 -23.29
CA HIS A 83 -11.49 -1.89 -23.47
C HIS A 83 -12.01 -2.51 -24.78
N ARG A 84 -11.12 -2.95 -25.66
CA ARG A 84 -11.47 -3.59 -26.94
C ARG A 84 -11.14 -5.08 -26.90
N HIS A 85 -12.02 -5.88 -27.52
CA HIS A 85 -11.90 -7.34 -27.61
C HIS A 85 -10.57 -7.80 -28.20
N GLY A 86 -10.12 -7.17 -29.30
CA GLY A 86 -8.85 -7.49 -29.95
C GLY A 86 -7.63 -7.31 -29.05
N ASP A 87 -7.68 -6.33 -28.15
CA ASP A 87 -6.56 -6.01 -27.26
C ASP A 87 -6.46 -7.01 -26.10
N ILE A 88 -7.59 -7.56 -25.62
CA ILE A 88 -7.63 -8.64 -24.63
C ILE A 88 -7.07 -9.93 -25.25
N VAL A 89 -7.50 -10.27 -26.47
CA VAL A 89 -6.98 -11.44 -27.19
C VAL A 89 -5.48 -11.31 -27.44
N ALA A 90 -5.02 -10.14 -27.92
CA ALA A 90 -3.60 -9.85 -28.09
C ALA A 90 -2.84 -9.85 -26.75
N PHE A 91 -3.46 -9.45 -25.66
CA PHE A 91 -2.90 -9.55 -24.31
C PHE A 91 -2.71 -11.01 -23.87
N MET A 92 -3.73 -11.85 -24.01
CA MET A 92 -3.64 -13.26 -23.61
C MET A 92 -2.62 -14.03 -24.47
N ARG A 93 -2.55 -13.75 -25.78
CA ARG A 93 -1.55 -14.33 -26.70
C ARG A 93 -0.11 -13.97 -26.35
N ARG A 94 0.14 -12.85 -25.66
CA ARG A 94 1.48 -12.47 -25.18
C ARG A 94 1.97 -13.35 -24.02
N TYR A 95 1.07 -14.10 -23.37
CA TYR A 95 1.40 -14.90 -22.19
C TYR A 95 0.97 -16.37 -22.34
N PRO A 96 1.54 -17.12 -23.31
CA PRO A 96 1.17 -18.52 -23.57
C PRO A 96 1.52 -19.47 -22.42
N THR A 97 2.41 -19.07 -21.51
CA THR A 97 2.74 -19.82 -20.29
C THR A 97 1.59 -19.84 -19.28
N ILE A 98 0.63 -18.92 -19.39
CA ILE A 98 -0.52 -18.78 -18.49
C ILE A 98 -1.83 -19.09 -19.23
N PHE A 99 -1.99 -18.56 -20.45
CA PHE A 99 -3.20 -18.70 -21.24
C PHE A 99 -2.96 -19.58 -22.46
N ARG A 100 -3.78 -20.62 -22.64
CA ARG A 100 -3.77 -21.49 -23.83
C ARG A 100 -4.94 -21.13 -24.72
N GLU A 101 -4.65 -20.87 -25.99
CA GLU A 101 -5.66 -20.65 -27.02
C GLU A 101 -6.08 -22.00 -27.62
N SER A 102 -7.38 -22.21 -27.75
CA SER A 102 -7.97 -23.36 -28.43
C SER A 102 -9.03 -22.88 -29.43
N PRO A 103 -9.11 -23.49 -30.63
CA PRO A 103 -10.20 -23.21 -31.55
C PRO A 103 -11.51 -23.72 -30.96
N ASP A 104 -12.56 -22.91 -31.02
CA ASP A 104 -13.92 -23.36 -30.71
C ASP A 104 -14.52 -24.03 -31.96
N PRO A 105 -14.92 -25.31 -31.90
CA PRO A 105 -15.56 -25.98 -33.04
C PRO A 105 -16.87 -25.30 -33.50
N GLY A 106 -17.54 -24.50 -32.65
CA GLY A 106 -18.88 -23.98 -32.93
C GLY A 106 -19.03 -22.47 -33.17
N ALA A 107 -18.09 -21.62 -32.75
CA ALA A 107 -18.34 -20.17 -32.66
C ALA A 107 -17.35 -19.25 -33.42
N GLY A 108 -16.34 -19.78 -34.11
CA GLY A 108 -15.39 -18.96 -34.89
C GLY A 108 -14.54 -17.95 -34.09
N ALA A 109 -14.71 -17.90 -32.76
CA ALA A 109 -13.99 -17.01 -31.85
C ALA A 109 -12.94 -17.78 -31.03
N PRO A 110 -11.79 -17.16 -30.71
CA PRO A 110 -10.76 -17.83 -29.92
C PRO A 110 -11.25 -18.09 -28.49
N CYS A 111 -11.10 -19.33 -28.05
CA CYS A 111 -11.36 -19.76 -26.68
C CYS A 111 -10.05 -19.85 -25.90
N PHE A 112 -10.07 -19.37 -24.66
CA PHE A 112 -8.92 -19.41 -23.78
C PHE A 112 -9.17 -20.34 -22.59
N SER A 113 -8.15 -21.09 -22.23
CA SER A 113 -8.08 -21.86 -20.98
C SER A 113 -6.80 -21.52 -20.23
N LEU A 114 -6.72 -21.93 -18.97
CA LEU A 114 -5.49 -21.84 -18.20
C LEU A 114 -4.50 -22.94 -18.63
N SER A 115 -3.21 -22.65 -18.49
CA SER A 115 -2.16 -23.66 -18.54
C SER A 115 -2.16 -24.49 -17.26
N GLU A 116 -1.57 -25.68 -17.30
CA GLU A 116 -1.44 -26.56 -16.12
C GLU A 116 -0.72 -25.86 -14.96
N ASP A 117 0.34 -25.10 -15.27
CA ASP A 117 1.07 -24.32 -14.28
C ASP A 117 0.20 -23.22 -13.66
N ALA A 118 -0.64 -22.56 -14.45
CA ALA A 118 -1.55 -21.53 -13.96
C ALA A 118 -2.69 -22.11 -13.10
N ILE A 119 -3.18 -23.31 -13.43
CA ILE A 119 -4.18 -24.05 -12.62
C ILE A 119 -3.57 -24.43 -11.28
N ARG A 120 -2.40 -25.06 -11.27
CA ARG A 120 -1.68 -25.42 -10.03
C ARG A 120 -1.38 -24.22 -9.14
N LEU A 121 -0.98 -23.09 -9.73
CA LEU A 121 -0.76 -21.86 -8.96
C LEU A 121 -2.07 -21.29 -8.39
N ARG A 122 -3.19 -21.46 -9.10
CA ARG A 122 -4.51 -21.03 -8.63
C ARG A 122 -4.99 -21.88 -7.47
N GLU A 123 -4.78 -23.20 -7.52
CA GLU A 123 -5.08 -24.11 -6.39
C GLU A 123 -4.26 -23.72 -5.15
N GLN A 124 -2.94 -23.50 -5.32
CA GLN A 124 -2.08 -22.99 -4.24
C GLN A 124 -2.55 -21.65 -3.69
N GLU A 125 -3.10 -20.76 -4.54
CA GLU A 125 -3.65 -19.48 -4.10
C GLU A 125 -4.89 -19.66 -3.22
N VAL A 126 -5.80 -20.56 -3.59
CA VAL A 126 -7.01 -20.84 -2.81
C VAL A 126 -6.66 -21.46 -1.46
N GLU A 127 -5.74 -22.43 -1.43
CA GLU A 127 -5.25 -23.04 -0.20
C GLU A 127 -4.57 -22.00 0.70
N ALA A 128 -3.66 -21.20 0.14
CA ALA A 128 -2.97 -20.15 0.90
C ALA A 128 -3.92 -19.07 1.43
N LEU A 129 -5.03 -18.79 0.75
CA LEU A 129 -6.07 -17.87 1.24
C LEU A 129 -6.83 -18.45 2.43
N ALA A 130 -7.16 -19.75 2.38
CA ALA A 130 -7.82 -20.43 3.49
C ALA A 130 -6.91 -20.50 4.73
N ASP A 131 -5.63 -20.87 4.55
CA ASP A 131 -4.67 -20.95 5.65
C ASP A 131 -4.37 -19.58 6.26
N ALA A 132 -4.35 -18.52 5.44
CA ALA A 132 -4.07 -17.16 5.88
C ALA A 132 -5.31 -16.39 6.35
N GLU A 133 -6.50 -16.99 6.39
CA GLU A 133 -7.76 -16.30 6.69
C GLU A 133 -7.69 -15.51 8.00
N THR A 134 -7.14 -16.11 9.06
CA THR A 134 -6.97 -15.48 10.38
C THR A 134 -6.01 -14.28 10.34
N ASP A 135 -4.87 -14.39 9.65
CA ASP A 135 -3.92 -13.27 9.47
C ASP A 135 -4.57 -12.13 8.65
N LEU A 136 -5.34 -12.44 7.61
CA LEU A 136 -6.05 -11.44 6.81
C LEU A 136 -7.12 -10.70 7.64
N VAL A 137 -7.85 -11.43 8.48
CA VAL A 137 -8.83 -10.86 9.42
C VAL A 137 -8.13 -9.93 10.41
N ASP A 138 -7.04 -10.37 11.04
CA ASP A 138 -6.29 -9.55 11.99
C ASP A 138 -5.67 -8.31 11.34
N ARG A 139 -5.17 -8.43 10.10
CA ARG A 139 -4.71 -7.27 9.31
C ARG A 139 -5.83 -6.27 9.05
N LEU A 140 -7.02 -6.76 8.68
CA LEU A 140 -8.18 -5.91 8.42
C LEU A 140 -8.70 -5.26 9.72
N ARG A 141 -8.71 -5.99 10.83
CA ARG A 141 -9.04 -5.44 12.16
C ARG A 141 -8.06 -4.33 12.54
N ARG A 142 -6.75 -4.57 12.41
CA ARG A 142 -5.70 -3.58 12.65
C ARG A 142 -5.86 -2.35 11.77
N LEU A 143 -6.18 -2.51 10.48
CA LEU A 143 -6.44 -1.39 9.58
C LEU A 143 -7.59 -0.52 10.10
N LEU A 144 -8.70 -1.12 10.52
CA LEU A 144 -9.81 -0.38 11.11
C LEU A 144 -9.42 0.25 12.45
N MET A 145 -8.65 -0.44 13.29
CA MET A 145 -8.14 0.09 14.56
C MET A 145 -7.24 1.33 14.40
N LEU A 146 -6.57 1.49 13.24
CA LEU A 146 -5.80 2.71 12.92
C LEU A 146 -6.68 3.92 12.60
N THR A 147 -7.95 3.69 12.26
CA THR A 147 -8.87 4.78 11.90
C THR A 147 -9.55 5.37 13.12
N ALA A 148 -9.81 6.68 13.09
CA ALA A 148 -10.42 7.41 14.20
C ALA A 148 -11.80 6.83 14.58
N ASP A 149 -12.65 6.59 13.60
CA ASP A 149 -14.02 6.08 13.79
C ASP A 149 -14.11 4.55 13.74
N ARG A 150 -12.97 3.86 13.73
CA ARG A 150 -12.86 2.40 13.61
C ARG A 150 -13.68 1.82 12.46
N SER A 151 -13.81 2.58 11.39
CA SER A 151 -14.64 2.27 10.24
C SER A 151 -14.10 2.90 8.97
N LEU A 152 -14.35 2.24 7.84
CA LEU A 152 -13.95 2.69 6.50
C LEU A 152 -15.08 2.44 5.50
N PRO A 153 -15.28 3.32 4.50
CA PRO A 153 -16.15 3.00 3.36
C PRO A 153 -15.62 1.76 2.63
N LEU A 154 -16.50 0.85 2.21
CA LEU A 154 -16.11 -0.31 1.40
C LEU A 154 -15.30 0.07 0.16
N PRO A 155 -15.64 1.13 -0.61
CA PRO A 155 -14.81 1.54 -1.74
C PRO A 155 -13.37 1.92 -1.38
N THR A 156 -13.13 2.37 -0.14
CA THR A 156 -11.78 2.67 0.37
C THR A 156 -11.04 1.39 0.73
N VAL A 157 -11.74 0.39 1.30
CA VAL A 157 -11.18 -0.94 1.56
C VAL A 157 -10.85 -1.66 0.25
N ASP A 158 -11.72 -1.53 -0.77
CA ASP A 158 -11.55 -2.12 -2.10
C ASP A 158 -10.25 -1.65 -2.79
N GLN A 159 -9.86 -0.38 -2.59
CA GLN A 159 -8.60 0.16 -3.11
C GLN A 159 -7.36 -0.50 -2.49
N LEU A 160 -7.48 -0.96 -1.25
CA LEU A 160 -6.42 -1.67 -0.51
C LEU A 160 -6.53 -3.18 -0.65
N GLN A 161 -7.62 -3.70 -1.23
CA GLN A 161 -7.93 -5.12 -1.29
C GLN A 161 -6.75 -5.94 -1.83
N TRP A 162 -6.17 -5.49 -2.95
CA TRP A 162 -4.97 -6.13 -3.53
C TRP A 162 -3.76 -6.07 -2.59
N ASP A 163 -3.50 -4.90 -2.00
CA ASP A 163 -2.32 -4.68 -1.17
C ASP A 163 -2.41 -5.47 0.14
N MET A 164 -3.61 -5.65 0.68
CA MET A 164 -3.93 -6.41 1.89
C MET A 164 -4.10 -7.91 1.64
N GLY A 165 -4.24 -8.34 0.38
CA GLY A 165 -4.43 -9.75 0.03
C GLY A 165 -5.85 -10.26 0.24
N LEU A 166 -6.84 -9.38 0.32
CA LEU A 166 -8.23 -9.76 0.53
C LEU A 166 -8.82 -10.41 -0.74
N PRO A 167 -9.67 -11.44 -0.60
CA PRO A 167 -10.44 -11.99 -1.71
C PRO A 167 -11.28 -10.94 -2.44
N SER A 168 -11.57 -11.12 -3.73
CA SER A 168 -12.41 -10.19 -4.53
C SER A 168 -13.83 -10.02 -3.99
N ASP A 169 -14.31 -11.04 -3.30
CA ASP A 169 -15.65 -11.16 -2.74
C ASP A 169 -15.62 -11.16 -1.21
N TYR A 170 -14.57 -10.59 -0.59
CA TYR A 170 -14.38 -10.59 0.87
C TYR A 170 -15.60 -10.08 1.67
N HIS A 171 -16.40 -9.17 1.10
CA HIS A 171 -17.61 -8.66 1.73
C HIS A 171 -18.78 -9.66 1.73
N LEU A 172 -18.78 -10.64 0.83
CA LEU A 172 -19.75 -11.74 0.77
C LEU A 172 -19.25 -13.01 1.45
N THR A 173 -17.92 -13.18 1.56
CA THR A 173 -17.30 -14.41 2.06
C THR A 173 -16.62 -14.22 3.40
N LEU A 174 -15.55 -13.42 3.46
CA LEU A 174 -14.73 -13.21 4.66
C LEU A 174 -15.50 -12.49 5.78
N ILE A 175 -16.16 -11.37 5.47
CA ILE A 175 -16.84 -10.54 6.46
C ILE A 175 -17.99 -11.29 7.15
N PRO A 176 -18.91 -11.97 6.44
CA PRO A 176 -19.99 -12.72 7.07
C PRO A 176 -19.54 -13.91 7.93
N ARG A 177 -18.33 -14.45 7.71
CA ARG A 177 -17.75 -15.50 8.55
C ARG A 177 -17.20 -14.98 9.89
N HIS A 178 -16.99 -13.66 10.00
CA HIS A 178 -16.44 -13.01 11.19
C HIS A 178 -17.34 -11.89 11.74
N PRO A 179 -18.60 -12.19 12.09
CA PRO A 179 -19.53 -11.19 12.63
C PRO A 179 -19.09 -10.64 14.00
N GLU A 180 -18.25 -11.36 14.73
CA GLU A 180 -17.64 -10.91 15.98
C GLU A 180 -16.62 -9.79 15.78
N ALA A 181 -16.02 -9.71 14.59
CA ALA A 181 -15.00 -8.73 14.26
C ALA A 181 -15.57 -7.55 13.46
N PHE A 182 -16.50 -7.79 12.54
CA PHE A 182 -16.92 -6.81 11.55
C PHE A 182 -18.43 -6.64 11.47
N SER A 183 -18.86 -5.41 11.18
CA SER A 183 -20.24 -5.10 10.80
C SER A 183 -20.27 -4.19 9.57
N ILE A 184 -21.26 -4.40 8.71
CA ILE A 184 -21.52 -3.52 7.57
C ILE A 184 -22.66 -2.59 7.93
N VAL A 185 -22.43 -1.28 7.78
CA VAL A 185 -23.35 -0.23 8.24
C VAL A 185 -23.49 0.86 7.18
N ARG A 186 -24.63 1.58 7.20
CA ARG A 186 -24.81 2.83 6.47
C ARG A 186 -24.74 3.98 7.44
N LEU A 187 -23.86 4.94 7.19
CA LEU A 187 -23.77 6.14 8.02
C LEU A 187 -24.82 7.17 7.57
N PRO A 188 -25.47 7.90 8.49
CA PRO A 188 -26.37 8.97 8.12
C PRO A 188 -25.67 10.02 7.24
N GLY A 189 -26.24 10.33 6.07
CA GLY A 189 -25.67 11.30 5.14
C GLY A 189 -24.58 10.77 4.20
N ASP A 190 -24.27 9.47 4.26
CA ASP A 190 -23.42 8.80 3.26
C ASP A 190 -24.18 7.60 2.65
N GLU A 191 -24.29 7.59 1.33
CA GLU A 191 -24.94 6.50 0.57
C GLU A 191 -24.09 5.22 0.54
N ARG A 192 -22.80 5.34 0.84
CA ARG A 192 -21.85 4.22 0.80
C ARG A 192 -22.08 3.26 1.94
N LEU A 193 -21.74 2.00 1.70
CA LEU A 193 -21.62 0.99 2.75
C LEU A 193 -20.26 1.16 3.45
N TRP A 194 -20.27 1.06 4.77
CA TRP A 194 -19.10 1.17 5.63
C TRP A 194 -18.84 -0.16 6.33
N LEU A 195 -17.57 -0.55 6.36
CA LEU A 195 -17.06 -1.62 7.21
C LEU A 195 -16.66 -1.02 8.56
N ARG A 196 -17.23 -1.53 9.64
CA ARG A 196 -16.95 -1.10 11.01
C ARG A 196 -16.42 -2.25 11.84
N LEU A 197 -15.41 -1.96 12.67
CA LEU A 197 -14.90 -2.88 13.68
C LEU A 197 -15.90 -2.99 14.84
N VAL A 198 -16.29 -4.20 15.19
CA VAL A 198 -17.24 -4.48 16.28
C VAL A 198 -16.53 -4.43 17.63
N CYS A 199 -15.43 -5.16 17.77
CA CYS A 199 -14.67 -5.26 19.01
C CYS A 199 -13.20 -4.86 18.82
N TRP A 200 -12.74 -3.96 19.69
CA TRP A 200 -11.32 -3.64 19.82
C TRP A 200 -10.56 -4.81 20.47
N ASP A 201 -9.43 -5.22 19.90
CA ASP A 201 -8.58 -6.26 20.46
C ASP A 201 -7.25 -5.67 20.91
N PRO A 202 -7.01 -5.52 22.22
CA PRO A 202 -5.76 -4.97 22.73
C PRO A 202 -4.52 -5.76 22.29
N ARG A 203 -4.66 -7.06 21.99
CA ARG A 203 -3.54 -7.91 21.55
C ARG A 203 -3.05 -7.53 20.15
N LEU A 204 -3.92 -6.95 19.33
CA LEU A 204 -3.60 -6.45 18.00
C LEU A 204 -3.08 -5.02 18.02
N ALA A 205 -3.32 -4.27 19.11
CA ALA A 205 -2.97 -2.87 19.29
C ALA A 205 -1.49 -2.64 19.65
N VAL A 206 -0.60 -3.46 19.09
CA VAL A 206 0.86 -3.35 19.26
C VAL A 206 1.47 -3.13 17.88
N SER A 207 2.18 -2.02 17.72
CA SER A 207 2.78 -1.67 16.44
C SER A 207 3.91 -2.62 16.06
N GLU A 208 4.19 -2.76 14.77
CA GLU A 208 5.32 -3.58 14.32
C GLU A 208 6.67 -3.01 14.79
N LEU A 209 6.74 -1.72 15.09
CA LEU A 209 7.93 -1.12 15.69
C LEU A 209 8.12 -1.56 17.14
N GLU A 210 7.04 -1.55 17.93
CA GLU A 210 7.01 -2.01 19.33
C GLU A 210 7.33 -3.52 19.43
N LYS A 211 6.80 -4.34 18.52
CA LYS A 211 7.12 -5.78 18.48
C LYS A 211 8.61 -6.04 18.24
N LYS A 212 9.23 -5.29 17.32
CA LYS A 212 10.65 -5.44 17.01
C LYS A 212 11.56 -5.00 18.15
N SER A 213 11.18 -3.99 18.94
CA SER A 213 12.00 -3.57 20.08
C SER A 213 11.98 -4.59 21.21
N VAL A 214 10.82 -5.17 21.51
CA VAL A 214 10.69 -6.24 22.52
C VAL A 214 11.52 -7.47 22.11
N ALA A 215 11.46 -7.86 20.84
CA ALA A 215 12.24 -8.99 20.33
C ALA A 215 13.77 -8.77 20.31
N SER A 216 14.23 -7.52 20.40
CA SER A 216 15.65 -7.18 20.34
C SER A 216 16.29 -6.96 21.72
N GLU A 217 15.61 -7.32 22.82
CA GLU A 217 16.06 -7.17 24.23
C GLU A 217 16.67 -5.81 24.57
N THR A 218 16.30 -4.78 23.81
CA THR A 218 16.78 -3.42 24.04
C THR A 218 15.80 -2.80 25.03
N GLU A 219 16.04 -3.06 26.31
CA GLU A 219 15.42 -2.32 27.42
C GLU A 219 15.58 -0.83 27.15
N THR A 220 14.49 -0.24 26.66
CA THR A 220 14.40 1.17 26.30
C THR A 220 13.49 1.84 27.33
N GLU A 221 13.75 1.58 28.61
CA GLU A 221 13.24 2.45 29.67
C GLU A 221 13.78 3.87 29.40
N GLY A 222 12.91 4.73 28.89
CA GLY A 222 13.18 6.16 28.67
C GLY A 222 13.88 6.56 27.36
N LYS A 223 14.21 5.63 26.45
CA LYS A 223 14.74 5.96 25.10
C LYS A 223 13.65 5.72 24.06
N GLY A 224 13.23 6.79 23.36
CA GLY A 224 12.19 6.70 22.33
C GLY A 224 12.47 5.62 21.28
N LEU A 225 11.42 4.93 20.81
CA LEU A 225 11.54 3.89 19.79
C LEU A 225 12.08 4.47 18.48
N ALA A 226 13.08 3.80 17.91
CA ALA A 226 13.76 4.24 16.70
C ALA A 226 13.40 3.37 15.49
N PHE A 227 13.06 4.01 14.38
CA PHE A 227 12.77 3.33 13.11
C PHE A 227 14.04 2.77 12.47
N PRO A 228 14.02 1.55 11.91
CA PRO A 228 15.12 1.06 11.10
C PRO A 228 15.29 1.89 9.83
N VAL A 229 16.49 2.43 9.62
CA VAL A 229 16.81 3.32 8.49
C VAL A 229 17.86 2.66 7.59
N LYS A 230 17.57 2.60 6.29
CA LYS A 230 18.52 2.12 5.26
C LYS A 230 18.73 3.21 4.20
N PHE A 231 19.99 3.56 3.98
CA PHE A 231 20.39 4.48 2.90
C PHE A 231 21.11 3.71 1.79
N THR A 232 20.74 3.96 0.54
CA THR A 232 21.48 3.40 -0.60
C THR A 232 22.78 4.17 -0.83
N LYS A 233 23.71 3.57 -1.59
CA LYS A 233 24.88 4.29 -2.09
C LYS A 233 24.41 5.52 -2.89
N GLY A 234 25.04 6.67 -2.68
CA GLY A 234 24.73 7.93 -3.40
C GLY A 234 23.91 8.97 -2.65
N PHE A 235 23.45 8.70 -1.42
CA PHE A 235 22.74 9.69 -0.60
C PHE A 235 23.57 10.91 -0.20
N GLY A 236 24.92 10.80 -0.17
CA GLY A 236 25.79 11.93 0.18
C GLY A 236 25.39 12.58 1.50
N LEU A 237 25.24 11.75 2.54
CA LEU A 237 24.66 12.13 3.84
C LEU A 237 25.50 13.24 4.48
N ARG A 238 24.96 14.46 4.53
CA ARG A 238 25.59 15.58 5.23
C ARG A 238 25.52 15.35 6.74
N LYS A 239 26.57 15.73 7.46
CA LYS A 239 26.66 15.60 8.93
C LYS A 239 25.41 16.13 9.66
N LYS A 240 24.96 17.34 9.28
CA LYS A 240 23.73 17.97 9.81
C LYS A 240 22.47 17.12 9.63
N CYS A 241 22.33 16.43 8.49
CA CYS A 241 21.15 15.59 8.25
C CYS A 241 21.18 14.34 9.13
N MET A 242 22.36 13.78 9.39
CA MET A 242 22.53 12.64 10.29
C MET A 242 22.34 13.02 11.76
N GLU A 243 22.80 14.21 12.15
CA GLU A 243 22.55 14.77 13.48
C GLU A 243 21.05 14.97 13.71
N TRP A 244 20.36 15.62 12.78
CA TRP A 244 18.90 15.78 12.83
C TRP A 244 18.18 14.42 12.89
N LEU A 245 18.58 13.45 12.05
CA LEU A 245 17.96 12.12 12.08
C LEU A 245 18.17 11.43 13.44
N ARG A 246 19.35 11.56 14.05
CA ARG A 246 19.62 10.98 15.37
C ARG A 246 18.75 11.61 16.44
N GLU A 247 18.60 12.94 16.43
CA GLU A 247 17.72 13.67 17.35
C GLU A 247 16.24 13.31 17.13
N TRP A 248 15.79 13.25 15.87
CA TRP A 248 14.42 12.84 15.56
C TRP A 248 14.12 11.39 16.02
N GLN A 249 15.10 10.49 15.94
CA GLN A 249 14.95 9.12 16.42
C GLN A 249 14.83 9.02 17.95
N THR A 250 15.32 9.98 18.74
CA THR A 250 15.19 9.95 20.21
C THR A 250 13.87 10.51 20.73
N LEU A 251 13.07 11.18 19.88
CA LEU A 251 11.77 11.73 20.26
C LEU A 251 10.83 10.66 20.84
N PRO A 252 9.88 11.03 21.72
CA PRO A 252 8.86 10.12 22.21
C PRO A 252 8.10 9.44 21.06
N TYR A 253 7.90 8.13 21.18
CA TYR A 253 7.07 7.38 20.23
C TYR A 253 5.66 7.20 20.81
N THR A 254 4.66 7.68 20.09
CA THR A 254 3.26 7.41 20.39
C THR A 254 2.76 6.32 19.47
N SER A 255 2.22 5.22 20.04
CA SER A 255 1.71 4.10 19.25
C SER A 255 0.62 4.56 18.26
N PRO A 256 0.60 4.03 17.02
CA PRO A 256 -0.46 4.28 16.05
C PRO A 256 -1.86 3.93 16.57
N TYR A 257 -1.95 2.98 17.50
CA TYR A 257 -3.20 2.51 18.11
C TYR A 257 -3.59 3.27 19.39
N ALA A 258 -2.74 4.18 19.88
CA ALA A 258 -3.01 5.01 21.04
C ALA A 258 -3.70 6.32 20.63
N ASP A 259 -4.48 6.89 21.56
CA ASP A 259 -5.04 8.23 21.38
C ASP A 259 -3.93 9.29 21.38
N ALA A 260 -3.95 10.14 20.36
CA ALA A 260 -2.99 11.20 20.13
C ALA A 260 -3.64 12.57 19.96
N SER A 261 -4.88 12.71 20.44
CA SER A 261 -5.62 13.99 20.49
C SER A 261 -4.83 15.12 21.16
N HIS A 262 -3.91 14.79 22.06
CA HIS A 262 -3.05 15.73 22.80
C HIS A 262 -1.84 16.24 22.01
N LEU A 263 -1.47 15.61 20.89
CA LEU A 263 -0.30 16.02 20.10
C LEU A 263 -0.64 17.21 19.20
N ASP A 264 0.16 18.27 19.26
CA ASP A 264 0.05 19.37 18.29
C ASP A 264 0.52 18.88 16.91
N PRO A 265 -0.32 18.97 15.85
CA PRO A 265 0.03 18.56 14.50
C PRO A 265 1.31 19.21 13.92
N ARG A 266 1.78 20.32 14.51
CA ARG A 266 2.95 21.08 14.06
C ARG A 266 4.29 20.61 14.67
N THR A 267 4.27 19.66 15.60
CA THR A 267 5.49 19.19 16.28
C THR A 267 6.15 18.02 15.56
N ASP A 268 7.44 17.83 15.82
CA ASP A 268 8.21 16.68 15.31
C ASP A 268 7.73 15.36 15.93
N GLU A 269 7.15 15.40 17.13
CA GLU A 269 6.50 14.24 17.78
C GLU A 269 5.26 13.79 16.99
N SER A 270 4.43 14.74 16.55
CA SER A 270 3.31 14.45 15.64
C SER A 270 3.82 13.90 14.30
N GLU A 271 4.89 14.46 13.72
CA GLU A 271 5.50 13.89 12.51
C GLU A 271 6.00 12.45 12.76
N LYS A 272 6.62 12.19 13.91
CA LYS A 272 7.07 10.85 14.30
C LYS A 272 5.92 9.86 14.44
N ARG A 273 4.80 10.27 15.05
CA ARG A 273 3.59 9.45 15.08
C ARG A 273 3.06 9.18 13.67
N ASN A 274 2.99 10.18 12.79
CA ASN A 274 2.53 9.99 11.42
C ASN A 274 3.42 8.99 10.66
N VAL A 275 4.74 9.06 10.84
CA VAL A 275 5.67 8.04 10.31
C VAL A 275 5.36 6.66 10.88
N GLY A 276 5.04 6.57 12.17
CA GLY A 276 4.57 5.34 12.82
C GLY A 276 3.30 4.78 12.18
N VAL A 277 2.30 5.63 11.90
CA VAL A 277 1.06 5.22 11.23
C VAL A 277 1.33 4.70 9.81
N PHE A 278 2.19 5.36 9.03
CA PHE A 278 2.55 4.87 7.69
C PHE A 278 3.36 3.58 7.73
N HIS A 279 4.28 3.48 8.67
CA HIS A 279 5.09 2.29 8.92
C HIS A 279 4.17 1.09 9.20
N GLU A 280 3.22 1.28 10.10
CA GLU A 280 2.23 0.29 10.48
C GLU A 280 1.30 -0.08 9.30
N LEU A 281 0.75 0.91 8.59
CA LEU A 281 -0.09 0.70 7.41
C LEU A 281 0.62 -0.13 6.34
N LEU A 282 1.88 0.20 6.02
CA LEU A 282 2.66 -0.57 5.05
C LEU A 282 2.93 -1.99 5.56
N HIS A 283 3.12 -2.17 6.86
CA HIS A 283 3.25 -3.48 7.47
C HIS A 283 1.97 -4.33 7.41
N LEU A 284 0.79 -3.74 7.32
CA LEU A 284 -0.44 -4.47 7.08
C LEU A 284 -0.52 -5.03 5.65
N THR A 285 0.11 -4.36 4.68
CA THR A 285 0.15 -4.84 3.29
C THR A 285 1.04 -6.09 3.13
N ILE A 286 0.66 -6.95 2.19
CA ILE A 286 1.33 -8.20 1.83
C ILE A 286 2.74 -7.96 1.29
N ALA A 287 2.88 -6.97 0.42
CA ALA A 287 4.14 -6.62 -0.24
C ALA A 287 4.87 -5.45 0.43
N LYS A 288 4.42 -4.95 1.60
CA LYS A 288 5.04 -3.80 2.30
C LYS A 288 5.17 -2.54 1.42
N LYS A 289 4.18 -2.37 0.54
CA LYS A 289 4.08 -1.26 -0.42
C LYS A 289 2.62 -1.00 -0.79
N THR A 290 2.31 0.24 -1.12
CA THR A 290 1.01 0.65 -1.64
C THR A 290 1.16 1.90 -2.51
N GLU A 291 0.16 2.17 -3.34
CA GLU A 291 0.11 3.40 -4.13
C GLU A 291 -0.11 4.61 -3.22
N ARG A 292 0.57 5.72 -3.51
CA ARG A 292 0.44 6.96 -2.74
C ARG A 292 -1.01 7.48 -2.74
N ARG A 293 -1.75 7.24 -3.82
CA ARG A 293 -3.18 7.57 -3.92
C ARG A 293 -4.01 6.85 -2.85
N ASN A 294 -3.72 5.58 -2.58
CA ASN A 294 -4.42 4.81 -1.55
C ASN A 294 -4.19 5.44 -0.16
N VAL A 295 -2.97 5.87 0.13
CA VAL A 295 -2.66 6.59 1.38
C VAL A 295 -3.38 7.95 1.44
N SER A 296 -3.47 8.68 0.32
CA SER A 296 -4.23 9.93 0.25
C SER A 296 -5.72 9.75 0.56
N ASN A 297 -6.32 8.65 0.10
CA ASN A 297 -7.72 8.35 0.39
C ASN A 297 -7.96 8.02 1.88
N LEU A 298 -6.91 7.57 2.57
CA LEU A 298 -6.91 7.33 4.02
C LEU A 298 -6.59 8.56 4.86
N ARG A 299 -6.35 9.74 4.27
CA ARG A 299 -5.98 10.96 5.01
C ARG A 299 -6.94 11.28 6.16
N LYS A 300 -8.24 11.37 5.85
CA LYS A 300 -9.26 11.69 6.85
C LYS A 300 -9.46 10.53 7.85
N PRO A 301 -9.65 9.27 7.42
CA PRO A 301 -9.81 8.15 8.35
C PRO A 301 -8.66 7.99 9.35
N LEU A 302 -7.41 8.24 8.95
CA LEU A 302 -6.23 8.12 9.80
C LEU A 302 -5.89 9.42 10.57
N SER A 303 -6.75 10.44 10.52
CA SER A 303 -6.53 11.75 11.16
C SER A 303 -5.20 12.41 10.75
N LEU A 304 -4.81 12.28 9.49
CA LEU A 304 -3.53 12.78 8.98
C LEU A 304 -3.61 14.27 8.59
N PRO A 305 -2.51 15.03 8.81
CA PRO A 305 -2.46 16.45 8.46
C PRO A 305 -2.52 16.67 6.94
N GLN A 306 -2.96 17.85 6.50
CA GLN A 306 -3.13 18.14 5.06
C GLN A 306 -1.85 17.90 4.23
N LYS A 307 -0.68 18.19 4.80
CA LYS A 307 0.63 18.04 4.13
C LYS A 307 1.36 16.74 4.53
N PHE A 308 0.64 15.68 4.88
CA PHE A 308 1.22 14.41 5.37
C PHE A 308 2.19 13.76 4.37
N THR A 309 1.97 13.93 3.06
CA THR A 309 2.82 13.29 2.03
C THR A 309 4.26 13.78 2.06
N LYS A 310 4.54 14.92 2.72
CA LYS A 310 5.91 15.41 2.93
C LYS A 310 6.74 14.45 3.79
N ALA A 311 6.12 13.64 4.64
CA ALA A 311 6.81 12.65 5.45
C ALA A 311 7.61 11.65 4.59
N PHE A 312 7.07 11.22 3.44
CA PHE A 312 7.77 10.30 2.54
C PHE A 312 9.07 10.90 1.95
N GLY A 313 9.07 12.21 1.70
CA GLY A 313 10.26 12.92 1.21
C GLY A 313 11.26 13.27 2.31
N ARG A 314 10.79 13.48 3.55
CA ARG A 314 11.64 13.78 4.72
C ARG A 314 12.28 12.55 5.33
N HIS A 315 11.65 11.39 5.20
CA HIS A 315 12.13 10.12 5.74
C HIS A 315 12.51 9.11 4.64
N PRO A 316 13.38 9.47 3.67
CA PRO A 316 13.70 8.61 2.54
C PRO A 316 14.57 7.40 2.91
N GLY A 317 15.02 7.29 4.16
CA GLY A 317 15.70 6.10 4.68
C GLY A 317 14.74 5.06 5.29
N ILE A 318 13.48 5.45 5.56
CA ILE A 318 12.41 4.55 6.02
C ILE A 318 11.51 4.19 4.82
N PHE A 319 11.08 5.22 4.08
CA PHE A 319 10.22 5.06 2.92
C PHE A 319 11.00 5.28 1.63
N TYR A 320 10.61 4.55 0.58
CA TYR A 320 11.04 4.82 -0.77
C TYR A 320 9.82 5.15 -1.63
N LEU A 321 9.90 6.25 -2.38
CA LEU A 321 8.89 6.60 -3.38
C LEU A 321 9.39 6.16 -4.75
N SER A 322 8.74 5.18 -5.35
CA SER A 322 9.00 4.73 -6.72
C SER A 322 8.01 5.38 -7.68
N GLU A 323 8.51 5.90 -8.80
CA GLU A 323 7.71 6.55 -9.85
C GLU A 323 7.52 5.62 -11.06
N LYS A 324 7.45 4.32 -10.81
CA LYS A 324 7.24 3.31 -11.86
C LYS A 324 5.76 3.15 -12.15
N LEU A 325 5.45 2.74 -13.38
CA LEU A 325 4.09 2.46 -13.85
C LEU A 325 3.18 3.68 -13.88
N ALA A 326 3.73 4.88 -14.16
CA ALA A 326 3.01 6.16 -14.17
C ALA A 326 2.26 6.48 -12.85
N THR A 327 2.61 5.80 -11.77
CA THR A 327 2.07 6.01 -10.43
C THR A 327 3.22 6.19 -9.43
N GLN A 328 2.89 6.74 -8.27
CA GLN A 328 3.82 6.86 -7.16
C GLN A 328 3.51 5.77 -6.14
N THR A 329 4.41 4.79 -6.00
CA THR A 329 4.28 3.70 -5.02
C THR A 329 5.19 3.96 -3.84
N VAL A 330 4.63 3.96 -2.64
CA VAL A 330 5.39 4.03 -1.38
C VAL A 330 5.80 2.61 -0.99
N VAL A 331 7.09 2.41 -0.75
CA VAL A 331 7.69 1.12 -0.36
C VAL A 331 8.40 1.27 0.97
N LEU A 332 8.19 0.32 1.88
CA LEU A 332 8.89 0.29 3.16
C LEU A 332 10.30 -0.31 2.98
N ARG A 333 11.36 0.49 3.19
CA ARG A 333 12.73 0.07 2.87
C ARG A 333 13.23 -1.08 3.73
N GLU A 334 12.92 -1.04 5.02
CA GLU A 334 13.42 -2.05 5.96
C GLU A 334 12.93 -3.47 5.62
N ALA A 335 11.76 -3.59 5.00
CA ALA A 335 11.17 -4.85 4.60
C ALA A 335 11.90 -5.55 3.44
N TYR A 336 12.81 -4.85 2.76
CA TYR A 336 13.52 -5.35 1.60
C TYR A 336 15.03 -5.43 1.84
N ASP A 337 15.64 -6.45 1.23
CA ASP A 337 17.06 -6.52 0.95
C ASP A 337 17.27 -6.65 -0.56
N GLY A 338 17.69 -5.55 -1.18
CA GLY A 338 17.68 -5.39 -2.63
C GLY A 338 16.30 -5.60 -3.23
N ARG A 339 16.11 -6.71 -3.95
CA ARG A 339 14.82 -7.08 -4.59
C ARG A 339 14.00 -8.08 -3.77
N LYS A 340 14.58 -8.63 -2.70
CA LYS A 340 13.96 -9.69 -1.89
C LYS A 340 13.19 -9.07 -0.74
N LEU A 341 11.93 -9.46 -0.58
CA LEU A 341 11.14 -9.14 0.60
C LEU A 341 11.60 -10.08 1.73
N LEU A 342 11.92 -9.54 2.90
CA LEU A 342 12.51 -10.28 4.02
C LEU A 342 11.53 -11.27 4.65
N ILE A 343 10.31 -10.81 4.95
CA ILE A 343 9.23 -11.62 5.49
C ILE A 343 8.19 -11.77 4.38
N THR A 344 8.06 -12.97 3.83
CA THR A 344 7.15 -13.26 2.72
C THR A 344 5.87 -13.89 3.22
N HIS A 345 4.75 -13.25 2.89
CA HIS A 345 3.44 -13.88 3.02
C HIS A 345 3.24 -14.91 1.87
N PRO A 346 2.58 -16.06 2.09
CA PRO A 346 2.34 -17.08 1.06
C PRO A 346 1.79 -16.50 -0.26
N LEU A 347 0.80 -15.62 -0.18
CA LEU A 347 0.24 -14.91 -1.36
C LEU A 347 1.30 -14.13 -2.16
N GLN A 348 2.30 -13.53 -1.51
CA GLN A 348 3.38 -12.82 -2.21
C GLN A 348 4.30 -13.79 -2.95
N GLU A 349 4.48 -15.01 -2.43
CA GLU A 349 5.26 -16.05 -3.09
C GLU A 349 4.55 -16.55 -4.34
N ILE A 350 3.24 -16.78 -4.24
CA ILE A 350 2.39 -17.14 -5.39
C ILE A 350 2.44 -16.03 -6.44
N ARG A 351 2.27 -14.76 -6.04
CA ARG A 351 2.44 -13.59 -6.93
C ARG A 351 3.80 -13.59 -7.62
N ARG A 352 4.88 -13.92 -6.90
CA ARG A 352 6.23 -14.04 -7.46
C ARG A 352 6.34 -15.17 -8.50
N LYS A 353 5.70 -16.32 -8.27
CA LYS A 353 5.64 -17.44 -9.22
C LYS A 353 4.91 -17.02 -10.51
N TYR A 354 3.79 -16.31 -10.40
CA TYR A 354 3.10 -15.75 -11.58
C TYR A 354 3.96 -14.76 -12.35
N VAL A 355 4.69 -13.86 -11.66
CA VAL A 355 5.66 -12.97 -12.33
C VAL A 355 6.75 -13.78 -13.05
N GLY A 356 7.17 -14.92 -12.50
CA GLY A 356 8.05 -15.88 -13.17
C GLY A 356 7.48 -16.38 -14.51
N LEU A 357 6.22 -16.83 -14.51
CA LEU A 357 5.53 -17.26 -15.73
C LEU A 357 5.41 -16.14 -16.77
N LEU A 358 5.12 -14.91 -16.32
CA LEU A 358 5.04 -13.73 -17.20
C LEU A 358 6.39 -13.39 -17.86
N ARG A 359 7.50 -13.56 -17.12
CA ARG A 359 8.85 -13.36 -17.66
C ARG A 359 9.21 -14.46 -18.66
N ALA A 360 8.90 -15.73 -18.35
CA ALA A 360 9.16 -16.85 -19.25
C ALA A 360 8.43 -16.70 -20.60
N ALA A 361 7.17 -16.24 -20.58
CA ALA A 361 6.42 -15.94 -21.80
C ALA A 361 7.08 -14.84 -22.64
N ARG A 362 7.58 -13.77 -22.02
CA ARG A 362 8.28 -12.70 -22.74
C ARG A 362 9.53 -13.20 -23.45
N SER A 363 10.33 -14.03 -22.80
CA SER A 363 11.53 -14.62 -23.42
C SER A 363 11.20 -15.49 -24.64
N GLN A 364 10.09 -16.24 -24.59
CA GLN A 364 9.61 -17.04 -25.72
C GLN A 364 9.11 -16.17 -26.87
N TRP A 365 8.52 -15.01 -26.57
CA TRP A 365 8.00 -14.08 -27.57
C TRP A 365 9.13 -13.31 -28.28
N THR A 366 10.15 -12.86 -27.55
CA THR A 366 11.33 -12.17 -28.14
C THR A 366 12.17 -13.08 -29.05
N GLY A 367 12.11 -14.41 -28.86
CA GLY A 367 12.77 -15.37 -29.75
C GLY A 367 11.98 -15.68 -31.04
N ARG A 368 10.72 -15.19 -31.17
CA ARG A 368 9.77 -15.62 -32.21
C ARG A 368 9.37 -14.54 -33.22
N SER A 369 9.94 -13.33 -33.19
CA SER A 369 9.67 -12.30 -34.21
C SER A 369 10.84 -11.35 -34.42
N SER A 370 11.70 -11.69 -35.39
CA SER A 370 12.13 -10.73 -36.40
C SER A 370 11.10 -10.81 -37.52
N THR A 371 10.13 -9.90 -37.55
CA THR A 371 9.41 -9.34 -38.72
C THR A 371 8.01 -8.80 -38.36
N LYS A 372 7.82 -7.50 -38.60
CA LYS A 372 6.58 -6.76 -38.94
C LYS A 372 5.43 -6.60 -37.92
N VAL A 373 5.47 -7.16 -36.71
CA VAL A 373 4.43 -6.90 -35.67
C VAL A 373 4.80 -5.75 -34.70
N ASP A 374 6.05 -5.28 -34.74
CA ASP A 374 6.60 -4.32 -33.77
C ASP A 374 6.07 -2.88 -33.91
N GLU A 375 5.65 -2.44 -35.10
CA GLU A 375 5.18 -1.04 -35.27
C GLU A 375 3.79 -0.83 -34.63
N GLN A 376 2.89 -1.81 -34.73
CA GLN A 376 1.54 -1.68 -34.17
C GLN A 376 1.51 -1.85 -32.64
N ALA A 377 2.37 -2.70 -32.08
CA ALA A 377 2.46 -2.90 -30.62
C ALA A 377 3.09 -1.69 -29.91
N THR A 378 4.03 -1.00 -30.57
CA THR A 378 4.68 0.20 -30.04
C THR A 378 3.74 1.42 -30.11
N LEU A 379 2.95 1.53 -31.18
CA LEU A 379 1.87 2.53 -31.30
C LEU A 379 0.77 2.32 -30.24
N TYR A 380 0.43 1.07 -29.92
CA TYR A 380 -0.57 0.75 -28.90
C TYR A 380 -0.10 1.10 -27.47
N SER A 381 1.18 0.86 -27.13
CA SER A 381 1.72 1.32 -25.84
C SER A 381 1.60 2.83 -25.70
N LYS A 382 1.96 3.58 -26.75
CA LYS A 382 1.83 5.05 -26.76
C LYS A 382 0.37 5.52 -26.69
N ALA A 383 -0.57 4.81 -27.31
CA ALA A 383 -1.98 5.17 -27.29
C ALA A 383 -2.63 4.95 -25.92
N VAL A 384 -2.23 3.90 -25.18
CA VAL A 384 -2.62 3.69 -23.78
C VAL A 384 -2.01 4.79 -22.89
N ASP A 385 -0.75 5.16 -23.11
CA ASP A 385 -0.09 6.24 -22.38
C ASP A 385 -0.74 7.62 -22.64
N LEU A 386 -1.32 7.85 -23.83
CA LEU A 386 -2.03 9.09 -24.21
C LEU A 386 -3.46 9.16 -23.64
N ALA A 387 -4.15 8.03 -23.52
CA ALA A 387 -5.49 7.98 -22.94
C ALA A 387 -5.47 8.29 -21.43
N ASP A 388 -4.51 7.71 -20.70
CA ASP A 388 -4.32 7.95 -19.25
C ASP A 388 -3.87 9.40 -18.94
N ALA A 389 -3.15 10.05 -19.86
CA ALA A 389 -2.73 11.44 -19.68
C ALA A 389 -3.92 12.42 -19.78
N SER A 390 -4.90 12.14 -20.65
CA SER A 390 -6.03 13.03 -20.92
C SER A 390 -7.07 13.11 -19.78
N GLU A 391 -7.16 12.08 -18.93
CA GLU A 391 -8.07 12.07 -17.77
C GLU A 391 -7.47 12.72 -16.51
N SER A 392 -6.18 13.11 -16.53
CA SER A 392 -5.49 13.71 -15.38
C SER A 392 -5.36 15.24 -15.42
N SER A 393 -5.81 15.88 -16.51
CA SER A 393 -5.74 17.34 -16.65
C SER A 393 -7.02 18.06 -16.20
N SER A 394 -7.41 17.89 -14.93
CA SER A 394 -8.21 18.91 -14.24
C SER A 394 -8.01 18.81 -12.73
N SER A 395 -7.01 19.51 -12.18
CA SER A 395 -7.15 20.39 -11.00
C SER A 395 -5.78 20.92 -10.54
N ASP A 396 -5.69 22.24 -10.65
CA ASP A 396 -5.04 23.22 -9.77
C ASP A 396 -3.53 23.46 -9.87
N ASP A 397 -3.23 24.40 -10.76
CA ASP A 397 -2.15 25.38 -10.67
C ASP A 397 -2.23 26.19 -9.36
N GLU A 398 -1.22 26.06 -8.51
CA GLU A 398 -0.77 27.15 -7.63
C GLU A 398 0.72 27.39 -7.87
N ARG A 399 1.01 28.20 -8.88
CA ARG A 399 2.32 28.82 -9.07
C ARG A 399 2.16 30.31 -8.76
N GLY A 400 2.52 30.68 -7.54
CA GLY A 400 2.44 32.04 -7.03
C GLY A 400 3.28 33.03 -7.84
N ASP A 401 2.67 34.19 -8.06
CA ASP A 401 3.22 35.40 -8.62
C ASP A 401 4.51 35.84 -7.92
N VAL A 402 5.51 36.18 -8.75
CA VAL A 402 6.67 36.96 -8.35
C VAL A 402 6.41 38.39 -8.82
N TYR A 403 6.13 39.28 -7.87
CA TYR A 403 6.19 40.72 -8.11
C TYR A 403 7.60 41.12 -8.53
N ALA A 404 7.69 41.76 -9.69
CA ALA A 404 8.85 42.50 -10.13
C ALA A 404 8.83 43.92 -9.53
N SER A 405 10.04 44.43 -9.29
CA SER A 405 10.38 45.72 -8.69
C SER A 405 9.71 46.93 -9.32
N SER A 406 9.32 47.89 -8.46
CA SER A 406 9.74 49.30 -8.49
C SER A 406 9.44 49.95 -7.15
#